data_AF-A0A4Q3TJE7-F1
#
_entry.id   AF-A0A4Q3TJE7-F1
#
_cell.length_a   1.000
_cell.length_b   1.000
_cell.length_c   1.000
_cell.angle_alpha   90.00
_cell.angle_beta   90.00
_cell.angle_gamma   90.00
#
_symmetry.space_group_name_H-M   'P 1'
#
loop_
_entity.id
_entity.type
_entity.pdbx_description
1 polymer ?
#
loop_
_entity_poly.entity_id
_entity_poly.type
_entity_poly.pdbx_seq_one_letter_code
_entity_poly.pdbx_strand_id
1 'polypeptide(L)'
;MTEMAVMAAVLIPLFLLIPVVAKYGHIQQMAQQAARNAAWEASVSSNYALPNRAQAEREALDRNFALADARIRSNVPTGNGNGEFGDAMLGTFSGRKLLERDNLQVRRITQTGSPGRMDDALAVLPRVGRFPPNSNGYVTSEVQLNIRDLKLANGSPARYLQPFDNLNLVLDRKQTLLVDAWNASGPRSGARSVVNTIKPLAPTSNLSGLDKVLDMFKPLEFLPVIGAIGKIELGTVEPDIVPADKLAEYPVR
;
A
#
# COMPACT_ATOMS: atom_id res chain seq x y z
N MET A 1 -41.49 42.84 2.89
CA MET A 1 -40.44 42.55 3.91
C MET A 1 -40.44 41.08 4.31
N THR A 2 -41.63 40.48 4.49
CA THR A 2 -41.78 39.05 4.77
C THR A 2 -41.27 38.15 3.64
N GLU A 3 -41.44 38.50 2.35
CA GLU A 3 -40.92 37.64 1.26
C GLU A 3 -39.38 37.57 1.24
N MET A 4 -38.70 38.69 1.53
CA MET A 4 -37.23 38.71 1.60
C MET A 4 -36.73 37.87 2.79
N ALA A 5 -37.43 37.91 3.94
CA ALA A 5 -37.09 37.08 5.10
C ALA A 5 -37.28 35.57 4.80
N VAL A 6 -38.35 35.22 4.09
CA VAL A 6 -38.60 33.83 3.66
C VAL A 6 -37.54 33.36 2.66
N MET A 7 -37.17 34.19 1.68
CA MET A 7 -36.08 33.90 0.74
C MET A 7 -34.74 33.70 1.47
N ALA A 8 -34.41 34.59 2.41
CA ALA A 8 -33.17 34.49 3.19
C ALA A 8 -33.13 33.22 4.07
N ALA A 9 -34.27 32.84 4.66
CA ALA A 9 -34.37 31.62 5.46
C ALA A 9 -34.05 30.34 4.65
N VAL A 10 -34.23 30.36 3.32
CA VAL A 10 -33.91 29.23 2.44
C VAL A 10 -32.51 29.37 1.81
N LEU A 11 -32.16 30.56 1.33
CA LEU A 11 -30.90 30.79 0.61
C LEU A 11 -29.67 30.71 1.51
N ILE A 12 -29.75 31.19 2.75
CA ILE A 12 -28.63 31.17 3.70
C ILE A 12 -28.20 29.72 4.02
N PRO A 13 -29.08 28.81 4.46
CA PRO A 13 -28.66 27.44 4.73
C PRO A 13 -28.19 26.72 3.47
N LEU A 14 -28.81 26.97 2.31
CA LEU A 14 -28.35 26.40 1.04
C LEU A 14 -26.92 26.83 0.70
N PHE A 15 -26.60 28.11 0.88
CA PHE A 15 -25.25 28.62 0.62
C PHE A 15 -24.22 28.06 1.61
N LEU A 16 -24.60 27.88 2.88
CA LEU A 16 -23.74 27.26 3.90
C LEU A 16 -23.49 25.77 3.65
N LEU A 17 -24.40 25.06 2.96
CA LEU A 17 -24.21 23.65 2.62
C LEU A 17 -23.17 23.43 1.52
N ILE A 18 -22.97 24.40 0.61
CA ILE A 18 -21.99 24.30 -0.48
C ILE A 18 -20.56 23.98 0.04
N PRO A 19 -19.96 24.75 0.97
CA PRO A 19 -18.64 24.43 1.50
C PRO A 19 -18.63 23.14 2.33
N VAL A 20 -19.74 22.77 2.97
CA VAL A 20 -19.84 21.50 3.71
C VAL A 20 -19.74 20.30 2.76
N VAL A 21 -20.41 20.36 1.62
CA VAL A 21 -20.30 19.32 0.58
C VAL A 21 -18.87 19.24 0.04
N ALA A 22 -18.21 20.39 -0.18
CA ALA A 22 -16.80 20.40 -0.60
C ALA A 22 -15.88 19.73 0.44
N LYS A 23 -16.10 20.00 1.73
CA LYS A 23 -15.36 19.34 2.84
C LYS A 23 -15.60 17.83 2.87
N TYR A 24 -16.83 17.37 2.61
CA TYR A 24 -17.10 15.94 2.45
C TYR A 24 -16.39 15.34 1.24
N GLY A 25 -16.36 16.04 0.11
CA GLY A 25 -15.58 15.63 -1.06
C GLY A 25 -14.09 15.48 -0.75
N HIS A 26 -13.52 16.42 -0.01
CA HIS A 26 -12.13 16.35 0.45
C HIS A 26 -11.87 15.14 1.35
N ILE A 27 -12.72 14.91 2.37
CA ILE A 27 -12.66 13.71 3.22
C ILE A 27 -12.72 12.44 2.38
N GLN A 28 -13.60 12.42 1.38
CA GLN A 28 -13.74 11.28 0.48
C GLN A 28 -12.47 11.00 -0.33
N GLN A 29 -11.80 12.03 -0.84
CA GLN A 29 -10.55 11.87 -1.60
C GLN A 29 -9.41 11.39 -0.70
N MET A 30 -9.27 11.95 0.49
CA MET A 30 -8.26 11.49 1.46
C MET A 30 -8.51 10.03 1.88
N ALA A 31 -9.76 9.65 2.10
CA ALA A 31 -10.12 8.25 2.39
C ALA A 31 -9.75 7.29 1.25
N GLN A 32 -9.93 7.71 -0.01
CA GLN A 32 -9.55 6.91 -1.18
C GLN A 32 -8.03 6.78 -1.30
N GLN A 33 -7.29 7.87 -1.07
CA GLN A 33 -5.83 7.84 -1.05
C GLN A 33 -5.31 6.94 0.08
N ALA A 34 -5.92 7.01 1.26
CA ALA A 34 -5.61 6.15 2.38
C ALA A 34 -5.85 4.67 2.09
N ALA A 35 -7.00 4.32 1.52
CA ALA A 35 -7.30 2.94 1.10
C ALA A 35 -6.30 2.44 0.05
N ARG A 36 -5.94 3.28 -0.92
CA ARG A 36 -4.94 2.97 -1.95
C ARG A 36 -3.55 2.73 -1.37
N ASN A 37 -3.09 3.62 -0.49
CA ASN A 37 -1.78 3.52 0.12
C ASN A 37 -1.69 2.31 1.05
N ALA A 38 -2.74 2.01 1.81
CA ALA A 38 -2.80 0.81 2.64
C ALA A 38 -2.82 -0.49 1.81
N ALA A 39 -3.54 -0.51 0.67
CA ALA A 39 -3.50 -1.66 -0.24
C ALA A 39 -2.11 -1.84 -0.88
N TRP A 40 -1.45 -0.73 -1.26
CA TRP A 40 -0.09 -0.75 -1.78
C TRP A 40 0.92 -1.26 -0.73
N GLU A 41 0.86 -0.75 0.50
CA GLU A 41 1.76 -1.19 1.57
C GLU A 41 1.62 -2.70 1.84
N ALA A 42 0.37 -3.19 1.87
CA ALA A 42 0.12 -4.61 1.97
C ALA A 42 0.72 -5.42 0.81
N SER A 43 0.80 -4.84 -0.40
CA SER A 43 1.36 -5.48 -1.60
C SER A 43 2.90 -5.56 -1.62
N VAL A 44 3.57 -4.63 -0.94
CA VAL A 44 5.05 -4.56 -0.89
C VAL A 44 5.62 -5.11 0.42
N SER A 45 4.76 -5.58 1.32
CA SER A 45 5.14 -6.15 2.61
C SER A 45 6.15 -7.29 2.48
N SER A 46 7.14 -7.30 3.38
CA SER A 46 8.14 -8.38 3.43
C SER A 46 7.45 -9.73 3.63
N ASN A 47 7.86 -10.74 2.86
CA ASN A 47 7.25 -12.08 2.88
C ASN A 47 5.74 -12.11 2.58
N TYR A 48 5.20 -11.08 1.93
CA TYR A 48 3.76 -10.99 1.60
C TYR A 48 2.86 -11.07 2.83
N ALA A 49 3.39 -10.78 4.02
CA ALA A 49 2.62 -10.80 5.25
C ALA A 49 1.74 -9.55 5.30
N LEU A 50 0.42 -9.73 5.39
CA LEU A 50 -0.49 -8.60 5.57
C LEU A 50 -0.07 -7.78 6.79
N PRO A 51 0.09 -6.46 6.64
CA PRO A 51 0.47 -5.59 7.75
C PRO A 51 -0.59 -5.65 8.85
N ASN A 52 -0.15 -5.50 10.10
CA ASN A 52 -1.07 -5.41 11.22
C ASN A 52 -2.03 -4.22 11.01
N ARG A 53 -3.32 -4.42 11.22
CA ARG A 53 -4.36 -3.39 11.07
C ARG A 53 -4.03 -2.10 11.81
N ALA A 54 -3.59 -2.20 13.07
CA ALA A 54 -3.24 -1.03 13.88
C ALA A 54 -1.99 -0.30 13.36
N GLN A 55 -1.10 -1.00 12.65
CA GLN A 55 0.03 -0.37 11.97
C GLN A 55 -0.44 0.33 10.70
N ALA A 56 -1.22 -0.35 9.86
CA ALA A 56 -1.75 0.23 8.63
C ALA A 56 -2.64 1.45 8.89
N GLU A 57 -3.39 1.48 9.99
CA GLU A 57 -4.18 2.64 10.42
C GLU A 57 -3.30 3.83 10.79
N ARG A 58 -2.24 3.59 11.56
CA ARG A 58 -1.26 4.64 11.90
C ARG A 58 -0.54 5.18 10.67
N GLU A 59 -0.13 4.30 9.75
CA GLU A 59 0.47 4.69 8.48
C GLU A 59 -0.51 5.47 7.59
N ALA A 60 -1.78 5.07 7.57
CA ALA A 60 -2.82 5.79 6.85
C ALA A 60 -3.03 7.20 7.40
N LEU A 61 -3.07 7.35 8.73
CA LEU A 61 -3.18 8.63 9.43
C LEU A 61 -1.96 9.53 9.17
N ASP A 62 -0.75 9.00 9.35
CA ASP A 62 0.49 9.76 9.25
C ASP A 62 0.80 10.19 7.81
N ARG A 63 0.48 9.36 6.80
CA ARG A 63 0.84 9.67 5.41
C ARG A 63 -0.23 10.45 4.65
N ASN A 64 -1.51 10.19 4.90
CA ASN A 64 -2.61 10.78 4.10
C ASN A 64 -3.30 11.95 4.79
N PHE A 65 -3.19 12.04 6.11
CA PHE A 65 -3.82 13.10 6.91
C PHE A 65 -2.81 13.94 7.70
N ALA A 66 -1.53 13.87 7.32
CA ALA A 66 -0.51 14.80 7.81
C ALA A 66 -0.72 16.22 7.28
N LEU A 67 -0.13 17.19 7.97
CA LEU A 67 -0.03 18.56 7.50
C LEU A 67 0.85 18.63 6.25
N ALA A 68 0.56 19.57 5.35
CA ALA A 68 1.34 19.79 4.14
C ALA A 68 2.84 20.06 4.42
N ASP A 69 3.14 20.75 5.53
CA ASP A 69 4.50 21.08 5.96
C ASP A 69 5.12 20.02 6.91
N ALA A 70 4.45 18.89 7.11
CA ALA A 70 4.98 17.83 7.97
C ALA A 70 6.27 17.26 7.37
N ARG A 71 7.30 17.09 8.23
CA ARG A 71 8.56 16.46 7.82
C ARG A 71 8.28 15.02 7.36
N ILE A 72 8.76 14.67 6.16
CA ILE A 72 8.73 13.30 5.64
C ILE A 72 9.61 12.41 6.52
N ARG A 73 9.05 11.33 7.05
CA ARG A 73 9.75 10.35 7.89
C ARG A 73 9.52 8.95 7.34
N SER A 74 10.54 8.11 7.40
CA SER A 74 10.43 6.68 7.12
C SER A 74 9.68 5.92 8.21
N ASN A 75 9.72 6.43 9.44
CA ASN A 75 9.15 5.80 10.61
C ASN A 75 7.89 6.55 11.07
N VAL A 76 6.81 5.80 11.24
CA VAL A 76 5.56 6.32 11.79
C VAL A 76 5.72 6.46 13.32
N PRO A 77 5.43 7.63 13.90
CA PRO A 77 5.50 7.82 15.35
C PRO A 77 4.60 6.81 16.09
N THR A 78 5.10 6.24 17.18
CA THR A 78 4.36 5.26 18.02
C THR A 78 3.35 5.92 18.97
N GLY A 79 3.15 7.23 18.91
CA GLY A 79 2.24 7.97 19.78
C GLY A 79 0.76 7.70 19.46
N ASN A 80 -0.10 7.84 20.48
CA ASN A 80 -1.56 7.68 20.34
C ASN A 80 -2.07 8.49 19.15
N GLY A 81 -2.69 7.81 18.19
CA GLY A 81 -3.32 8.39 17.00
C GLY A 81 -4.61 9.13 17.32
N ASN A 82 -4.68 9.81 18.47
CA ASN A 82 -5.90 10.39 19.00
C ASN A 82 -5.88 11.90 18.83
N GLY A 83 -7.07 12.49 18.72
CA GLY A 83 -7.25 13.93 18.66
C GLY A 83 -7.37 14.51 17.25
N GLU A 84 -7.08 15.80 17.14
CA GLU A 84 -7.54 16.60 16.02
C GLU A 84 -6.60 16.54 14.80
N PHE A 85 -7.18 16.67 13.61
CA PHE A 85 -6.41 17.03 12.42
C PHE A 85 -6.14 18.53 12.38
N GLY A 86 -4.95 18.89 11.89
CA GLY A 86 -4.57 20.28 11.66
C GLY A 86 -5.09 20.87 10.34
N ASP A 87 -5.70 20.05 9.48
CA ASP A 87 -6.33 20.52 8.24
C ASP A 87 -7.64 21.28 8.53
N ALA A 88 -7.71 22.53 8.09
CA ALA A 88 -8.89 23.39 8.22
C ALA A 88 -10.11 22.85 7.45
N MET A 89 -9.91 22.06 6.40
CA MET A 89 -11.00 21.41 5.66
C MET A 89 -11.70 20.33 6.49
N LEU A 90 -11.03 19.79 7.51
CA LEU A 90 -11.57 18.80 8.44
C LEU A 90 -12.27 19.43 9.65
N GLY A 91 -12.47 20.75 9.64
CA GLY A 91 -13.32 21.48 10.59
C GLY A 91 -14.69 21.88 10.01
N THR A 92 -15.65 22.15 10.89
CA THR A 92 -16.95 22.75 10.58
C THR A 92 -16.81 24.28 10.46
N PHE A 93 -17.85 24.94 9.93
CA PHE A 93 -17.93 26.41 9.90
C PHE A 93 -17.96 27.06 11.30
N SER A 94 -18.30 26.28 12.33
CA SER A 94 -18.40 26.72 13.72
C SER A 94 -17.09 26.53 14.52
N GLY A 95 -16.00 26.14 13.85
CA GLY A 95 -14.70 25.89 14.49
C GLY A 95 -14.59 24.54 15.21
N ARG A 96 -15.57 23.65 15.08
CA ARG A 96 -15.50 22.28 15.60
C ARG A 96 -14.85 21.35 14.59
N LYS A 97 -14.43 20.16 15.03
CA LYS A 97 -13.87 19.14 14.13
C LYS A 97 -14.95 18.28 13.51
N LEU A 98 -14.85 18.11 12.20
CA LEU A 98 -15.72 17.26 11.40
C LEU A 98 -15.20 15.82 11.36
N LEU A 99 -13.89 15.66 11.37
CA LEU A 99 -13.19 14.38 11.47
C LEU A 99 -12.07 14.51 12.50
N GLU A 100 -11.92 13.51 13.35
CA GLU A 100 -10.77 13.34 14.24
C GLU A 100 -10.03 12.05 13.89
N ARG A 101 -8.79 11.94 14.35
CA ARG A 101 -7.92 10.80 14.05
C ARG A 101 -8.53 9.49 14.56
N ASP A 102 -9.17 9.53 15.73
CA ASP A 102 -9.90 8.41 16.35
C ASP A 102 -11.10 7.91 15.52
N ASN A 103 -11.56 8.72 14.57
CA ASN A 103 -12.71 8.40 13.74
C ASN A 103 -12.32 7.73 12.42
N LEU A 104 -11.02 7.58 12.13
CA LEU A 104 -10.51 6.80 11.01
C LEU A 104 -10.14 5.40 11.48
N GLN A 105 -10.66 4.37 10.80
CA GLN A 105 -10.35 2.99 11.10
C GLN A 105 -10.06 2.21 9.83
N VAL A 106 -9.00 1.40 9.84
CA VAL A 106 -8.77 0.44 8.75
C VAL A 106 -9.59 -0.81 9.05
N ARG A 107 -10.78 -0.92 8.46
CA ARG A 107 -11.73 -2.02 8.77
C ARG A 107 -11.18 -3.38 8.39
N ARG A 108 -10.54 -3.47 7.23
CA ARG A 108 -10.10 -4.76 6.67
C ARG A 108 -8.88 -4.59 5.78
N ILE A 109 -7.91 -5.48 5.96
CA ILE A 109 -6.84 -5.75 5.00
C ILE A 109 -6.86 -7.25 4.77
N THR A 110 -7.11 -7.67 3.54
CA THR A 110 -7.21 -9.09 3.18
C THR A 110 -6.47 -9.37 1.88
N GLN A 111 -5.94 -10.57 1.79
CA GLN A 111 -5.36 -11.11 0.57
C GLN A 111 -6.17 -12.36 0.20
N THR A 112 -6.88 -12.31 -0.92
CA THR A 112 -7.76 -13.40 -1.36
C THR A 112 -7.42 -13.88 -2.76
N GLY A 113 -7.84 -15.10 -3.07
CA GLY A 113 -7.79 -15.65 -4.42
C GLY A 113 -8.64 -14.88 -5.42
N SER A 114 -8.45 -15.15 -6.71
CA SER A 114 -9.30 -14.55 -7.73
C SER A 114 -10.75 -14.94 -7.49
N PRO A 115 -11.71 -13.99 -7.41
CA PRO A 115 -13.12 -14.34 -7.36
C PRO A 115 -13.63 -14.95 -8.69
N GLY A 116 -12.82 -14.96 -9.75
CA GLY A 116 -13.14 -15.56 -11.04
C GLY A 116 -12.37 -16.86 -11.31
N ARG A 117 -12.69 -17.54 -12.42
CA ARG A 117 -12.03 -18.77 -12.89
C ARG A 117 -10.60 -18.56 -13.44
N MET A 118 -9.96 -17.45 -13.10
CA MET A 118 -8.58 -17.17 -13.51
C MET A 118 -7.59 -18.14 -12.87
N ASP A 119 -7.85 -18.58 -11.64
CA ASP A 119 -7.08 -19.64 -10.99
C ASP A 119 -7.20 -20.99 -11.73
N ASP A 120 -8.38 -21.29 -12.27
CA ASP A 120 -8.59 -22.48 -13.12
C ASP A 120 -7.82 -22.37 -14.45
N ALA A 121 -7.76 -21.18 -15.04
CA ALA A 121 -7.01 -20.94 -16.28
C ALA A 121 -5.48 -20.99 -16.06
N LEU A 122 -4.99 -20.47 -14.94
CA LEU A 122 -3.58 -20.55 -14.53
C LEU A 122 -3.14 -21.98 -14.22
N ALA A 123 -4.07 -22.85 -13.80
CA ALA A 123 -3.79 -24.26 -13.56
C ALA A 123 -3.52 -25.07 -14.85
N VAL A 124 -4.01 -24.60 -16.01
CA VAL A 124 -3.88 -25.26 -17.32
C VAL A 124 -2.60 -24.83 -18.06
N LEU A 125 -2.00 -23.70 -17.68
CA LEU A 125 -0.70 -23.30 -18.23
C LEU A 125 0.36 -24.33 -17.82
N PRO A 126 1.16 -24.86 -18.78
CA PRO A 126 2.25 -25.74 -18.45
C PRO A 126 3.16 -24.99 -17.48
N ARG A 127 3.39 -25.57 -16.30
CA ARG A 127 4.36 -25.06 -15.32
C ARG A 127 5.76 -25.25 -15.89
N VAL A 128 6.12 -24.42 -16.86
CA VAL A 128 7.47 -24.35 -17.44
C VAL A 128 8.37 -23.79 -16.33
N GLY A 129 8.94 -24.71 -15.56
CA GLY A 129 9.64 -24.36 -14.32
C GLY A 129 8.70 -24.12 -13.13
N ARG A 130 9.25 -24.21 -11.92
CA ARG A 130 8.56 -23.90 -10.65
C ARG A 130 8.34 -22.39 -10.49
N PHE A 131 7.61 -21.77 -11.41
CA PHE A 131 7.13 -20.40 -11.28
C PHE A 131 5.67 -20.44 -10.80
N PRO A 132 5.38 -20.47 -9.48
CA PRO A 132 4.01 -20.46 -9.01
C PRO A 132 3.48 -19.01 -9.07
N PRO A 133 2.57 -18.66 -10.01
CA PRO A 133 1.85 -17.39 -9.92
C PRO A 133 1.18 -17.29 -8.56
N ASN A 134 1.06 -16.08 -8.00
CA ASN A 134 0.34 -15.91 -6.75
C ASN A 134 -1.15 -16.16 -6.96
N SER A 135 -1.68 -17.31 -6.53
CA SER A 135 -3.12 -17.56 -6.58
C SER A 135 -3.90 -16.61 -5.67
N ASN A 136 -3.26 -16.09 -4.60
CA ASN A 136 -3.86 -15.11 -3.68
C ASN A 136 -3.40 -13.68 -4.04
N GLY A 137 -3.61 -13.27 -5.30
CA GLY A 137 -3.12 -11.98 -5.80
C GLY A 137 -3.94 -10.75 -5.40
N TYR A 138 -5.17 -10.90 -4.88
CA TYR A 138 -6.05 -9.75 -4.64
C TYR A 138 -5.82 -9.20 -3.23
N VAL A 139 -5.13 -8.07 -3.15
CA VAL A 139 -4.96 -7.32 -1.91
C VAL A 139 -6.07 -6.27 -1.82
N THR A 140 -6.94 -6.42 -0.83
CA THR A 140 -8.04 -5.49 -0.55
C THR A 140 -7.78 -4.76 0.74
N SER A 141 -7.82 -3.43 0.69
CA SER A 141 -7.86 -2.55 1.85
C SER A 141 -9.20 -1.83 1.94
N GLU A 142 -9.70 -1.69 3.15
CA GLU A 142 -10.95 -1.02 3.46
C GLU A 142 -10.75 -0.05 4.62
N VAL A 143 -11.05 1.22 4.37
CA VAL A 143 -10.93 2.33 5.31
C VAL A 143 -12.32 2.88 5.59
N GLN A 144 -12.65 3.02 6.86
CA GLN A 144 -13.89 3.61 7.34
C GLN A 144 -13.59 4.92 8.05
N LEU A 145 -14.37 5.96 7.74
CA LEU A 145 -14.35 7.25 8.43
C LEU A 145 -15.70 7.54 9.04
N ASN A 146 -15.73 7.88 10.33
CA ASN A 146 -16.93 8.33 11.02
C ASN A 146 -16.95 9.86 11.06
N ILE A 147 -17.82 10.46 10.26
CA ILE A 147 -17.92 11.91 10.14
C ILE A 147 -18.88 12.43 11.22
N ARG A 148 -18.47 13.49 11.91
CA ARG A 148 -19.26 14.08 13.00
C ARG A 148 -20.38 14.97 12.48
N ASP A 149 -21.42 15.08 13.31
CA ASP A 149 -22.57 15.96 13.07
C ASP A 149 -22.20 17.45 13.11
N LEU A 150 -22.96 18.27 12.37
CA LEU A 150 -22.76 19.71 12.26
C LEU A 150 -23.36 20.40 13.48
N LYS A 151 -22.49 20.74 14.44
CA LYS A 151 -22.87 21.44 15.68
C LYS A 151 -22.34 22.87 15.69
N LEU A 152 -23.04 23.77 16.38
CA LEU A 152 -22.58 25.13 16.67
C LEU A 152 -21.36 25.11 17.61
N ALA A 153 -20.66 26.24 17.77
CA ALA A 153 -19.45 26.33 18.59
C ALA A 153 -19.70 25.87 20.04
N ASN A 154 -20.86 26.24 20.60
CA ASN A 154 -21.36 25.82 21.91
C ASN A 154 -21.78 24.34 21.99
N GLY A 155 -21.71 23.58 20.90
CA GLY A 155 -22.10 22.17 20.82
C GLY A 155 -23.59 21.92 20.61
N SER A 156 -24.44 22.96 20.54
CA SER A 156 -25.86 22.77 20.24
C SER A 156 -26.08 22.38 18.77
N PRO A 157 -27.17 21.66 18.45
CA PRO A 157 -27.51 21.32 17.07
C PRO A 157 -27.68 22.57 16.21
N ALA A 158 -27.13 22.56 14.98
CA ALA A 158 -27.31 23.65 14.02
C ALA A 158 -28.70 23.57 13.38
N ARG A 159 -29.76 23.92 14.13
CA ARG A 159 -31.16 23.75 13.72
C ARG A 159 -31.52 24.38 12.37
N TYR A 160 -30.84 25.47 12.00
CA TYR A 160 -31.03 26.13 10.70
C TYR A 160 -30.49 25.30 9.51
N LEU A 161 -29.73 24.23 9.77
CA LEU A 161 -29.28 23.27 8.76
C LEU A 161 -30.10 21.97 8.76
N GLN A 162 -31.19 21.87 9.54
CA GLN A 162 -32.04 20.68 9.50
C GLN A 162 -32.51 20.39 8.08
N PRO A 163 -32.49 19.11 7.63
CA PRO A 163 -32.15 17.89 8.39
C PRO A 163 -30.66 17.49 8.34
N PHE A 164 -29.78 18.31 7.77
CA PHE A 164 -28.38 17.98 7.53
C PHE A 164 -27.47 18.12 8.76
N ASP A 165 -28.02 18.49 9.92
CA ASP A 165 -27.26 18.71 11.14
C ASP A 165 -26.85 17.42 11.85
N ASN A 166 -27.67 16.35 11.79
CA ASN A 166 -27.43 15.08 12.50
C ASN A 166 -27.53 13.85 11.58
N LEU A 167 -26.68 13.77 10.57
CA LEU A 167 -26.71 12.69 9.59
C LEU A 167 -25.95 11.43 10.02
N ASN A 168 -25.06 11.51 11.03
CA ASN A 168 -24.21 10.39 11.46
C ASN A 168 -23.53 9.67 10.29
N LEU A 169 -22.86 10.43 9.42
CA LEU A 169 -22.33 9.92 8.16
C LEU A 169 -21.14 8.97 8.42
N VAL A 170 -21.24 7.76 7.90
CA VAL A 170 -20.14 6.79 7.86
C VAL A 170 -19.70 6.63 6.42
N LEU A 171 -18.42 6.88 6.15
CA LEU A 171 -17.84 6.74 4.83
C LEU A 171 -16.94 5.49 4.79
N ASP A 172 -17.30 4.56 3.91
CA ASP A 172 -16.49 3.38 3.62
C ASP A 172 -15.81 3.50 2.25
N ARG A 173 -14.47 3.38 2.22
CA ARG A 173 -13.67 3.31 0.99
C ARG A 173 -12.94 1.98 0.91
N LYS A 174 -13.03 1.36 -0.27
CA LYS A 174 -12.44 0.05 -0.56
C LYS A 174 -11.57 0.16 -1.80
N GLN A 175 -10.33 -0.30 -1.69
CA GLN A 175 -9.43 -0.45 -2.82
C GLN A 175 -9.00 -1.92 -2.90
N THR A 176 -9.09 -2.50 -4.10
CA THR A 176 -8.51 -3.81 -4.39
C THR A 176 -7.44 -3.65 -5.46
N LEU A 177 -6.27 -4.22 -5.21
CA LEU A 177 -5.18 -4.32 -6.17
C LEU A 177 -5.00 -5.79 -6.53
N LEU A 178 -4.93 -6.07 -7.83
CA LEU A 178 -4.43 -7.34 -8.30
C LEU A 178 -2.91 -7.24 -8.32
N VAL A 179 -2.28 -7.94 -7.39
CA VAL A 179 -0.84 -7.99 -7.22
C VAL A 179 -0.39 -9.41 -7.51
N ASP A 180 -0.02 -9.65 -8.76
CA ASP A 180 0.91 -10.75 -9.04
C ASP A 180 2.28 -10.20 -8.71
N ALA A 181 2.68 -10.33 -7.46
CA ALA A 181 3.97 -9.84 -7.05
C ALA A 181 5.04 -10.76 -7.62
N TRP A 182 5.48 -10.44 -8.84
CA TRP A 182 6.82 -10.74 -9.34
C TRP A 182 7.91 -10.18 -8.39
N ASN A 183 7.50 -9.35 -7.43
CA ASN A 183 8.26 -8.97 -6.25
C ASN A 183 8.75 -10.24 -5.53
N ALA A 184 10.04 -10.52 -5.65
CA ALA A 184 10.68 -11.49 -4.81
C ALA A 184 10.79 -10.95 -3.39
N SER A 185 10.49 -11.76 -2.38
CA SER A 185 10.53 -11.37 -0.95
C SER A 185 11.93 -11.01 -0.41
N GLY A 186 12.91 -10.84 -1.29
CA GLY A 186 14.32 -10.62 -1.03
C GLY A 186 15.21 -11.35 -2.04
N PRO A 187 16.51 -11.04 -2.06
CA PRO A 187 17.42 -11.59 -3.06
C PRO A 187 17.64 -13.10 -2.93
N ARG A 188 17.85 -13.60 -1.71
CA ARG A 188 18.26 -15.00 -1.48
C ARG A 188 17.32 -15.84 -0.60
N SER A 189 16.67 -15.25 0.40
CA SER A 189 15.88 -16.00 1.40
C SER A 189 14.37 -16.03 1.11
N GLY A 190 13.74 -17.18 1.36
CA GLY A 190 12.30 -17.41 1.19
C GLY A 190 11.92 -18.19 -0.07
N ALA A 191 10.77 -18.84 -0.05
CA ALA A 191 10.26 -19.68 -1.15
C ALA A 191 10.06 -18.90 -2.47
N ARG A 192 9.99 -17.57 -2.41
CA ARG A 192 9.83 -16.64 -3.54
C ARG A 192 10.97 -15.61 -3.61
N SER A 193 12.19 -15.96 -3.18
CA SER A 193 13.36 -15.09 -3.37
C SER A 193 13.72 -14.94 -4.84
N VAL A 194 14.49 -13.91 -5.21
CA VAL A 194 14.91 -13.65 -6.60
C VAL A 194 15.61 -14.88 -7.14
N VAL A 195 16.53 -15.45 -6.35
CA VAL A 195 17.22 -16.70 -6.68
C VAL A 195 16.21 -17.83 -6.92
N ASN A 196 15.26 -18.08 -6.01
CA ASN A 196 14.33 -19.20 -6.16
C ASN A 196 13.34 -19.04 -7.32
N THR A 197 12.96 -17.81 -7.63
CA THR A 197 12.05 -17.47 -8.74
C THR A 197 12.75 -17.55 -10.10
N ILE A 198 14.02 -17.12 -10.18
CA ILE A 198 14.80 -17.12 -11.44
C ILE A 198 15.48 -18.46 -11.70
N LYS A 199 15.82 -19.23 -10.64
CA LYS A 199 16.45 -20.55 -10.76
C LYS A 199 15.79 -21.41 -11.85
N PRO A 200 14.47 -21.66 -11.87
CA PRO A 200 13.85 -22.48 -12.92
C PRO A 200 13.92 -21.89 -14.34
N LEU A 201 14.15 -20.59 -14.50
CA LEU A 201 14.25 -19.90 -15.80
C LEU A 201 15.69 -19.89 -16.36
N ALA A 202 16.69 -20.19 -15.53
CA ALA A 202 18.07 -20.38 -15.97
C ALA A 202 18.27 -21.86 -16.34
N PRO A 203 18.42 -22.21 -17.64
CA PRO A 203 18.57 -23.62 -18.07
C PRO A 203 19.75 -24.31 -17.39
N THR A 204 20.77 -23.54 -17.02
CA THR A 204 21.99 -23.97 -16.33
C THR A 204 21.79 -24.33 -14.86
N SER A 205 20.70 -23.89 -14.21
CA SER A 205 20.45 -24.22 -12.80
C SER A 205 20.02 -25.67 -12.57
N ASN A 206 19.40 -26.28 -13.59
CA ASN A 206 19.07 -27.71 -13.62
C ASN A 206 20.33 -28.57 -13.82
N LEU A 207 21.46 -27.95 -14.20
CA LEU A 207 22.77 -28.59 -14.32
C LEU A 207 23.63 -28.45 -13.04
N SER A 208 23.06 -28.00 -11.91
CA SER A 208 23.76 -27.89 -10.61
C SER A 208 24.36 -29.20 -10.05
N GLY A 209 24.15 -30.34 -10.73
CA GLY A 209 24.87 -31.60 -10.48
C GLY A 209 26.19 -31.74 -11.24
N LEU A 210 26.41 -30.95 -12.30
CA LEU A 210 27.66 -30.93 -13.08
C LEU A 210 28.78 -30.25 -12.31
N ASP A 211 28.49 -29.31 -11.41
CA ASP A 211 29.49 -28.66 -10.56
C ASP A 211 30.27 -29.69 -9.73
N LYS A 212 29.64 -30.79 -9.28
CA LYS A 212 30.35 -31.90 -8.61
C LYS A 212 31.32 -32.64 -9.53
N VAL A 213 31.01 -32.70 -10.82
CA VAL A 213 31.88 -33.30 -11.85
C VAL A 213 33.02 -32.33 -12.19
N LEU A 214 32.73 -31.02 -12.31
CA LEU A 214 33.74 -29.97 -12.49
C LEU A 214 34.68 -29.83 -11.28
N ASP A 215 34.15 -29.96 -10.06
CA ASP A 215 34.92 -29.97 -8.80
C ASP A 215 35.90 -31.14 -8.74
N MET A 216 35.56 -32.27 -9.35
CA MET A 216 36.47 -33.43 -9.47
C MET A 216 37.73 -33.10 -10.28
N PHE A 217 37.66 -32.10 -11.17
CA PHE A 217 38.78 -31.64 -11.99
C PHE A 217 39.56 -30.45 -11.39
N LYS A 218 39.09 -29.83 -10.30
CA LYS A 218 39.83 -28.79 -9.55
C LYS A 218 41.27 -29.18 -9.18
N PRO A 219 41.59 -30.42 -8.74
CA PRO A 219 42.99 -30.80 -8.50
C PRO A 219 43.86 -30.87 -9.78
N LEU A 220 43.28 -30.82 -10.98
CA LEU A 220 43.98 -30.76 -12.28
C LEU A 220 44.08 -29.34 -12.85
N GLU A 221 43.88 -28.30 -12.04
CA GLU A 221 43.98 -26.89 -12.44
C GLU A 221 45.34 -26.47 -13.05
N PHE A 222 46.40 -27.28 -12.85
CA PHE A 222 47.72 -27.05 -13.44
C PHE A 222 47.77 -27.17 -14.98
N LEU A 223 46.75 -27.80 -15.60
CA LEU A 223 46.63 -27.90 -17.05
C LEU A 223 45.78 -26.74 -17.60
N PRO A 224 46.29 -25.93 -18.55
CA PRO A 224 45.66 -24.66 -18.94
C PRO A 224 44.24 -24.78 -19.51
N VAL A 225 43.91 -25.91 -20.14
CA VAL A 225 42.56 -26.17 -20.69
C VAL A 225 41.59 -26.69 -19.63
N ILE A 226 42.07 -27.49 -18.67
CA ILE A 226 41.24 -28.14 -17.63
C ILE A 226 40.99 -27.18 -16.47
N GLY A 227 41.97 -26.34 -16.10
CA GLY A 227 41.83 -25.29 -15.10
C GLY A 227 40.90 -24.15 -15.50
N ALA A 228 40.62 -23.97 -16.80
CA ALA A 228 39.59 -23.04 -17.27
C ALA A 228 38.18 -23.61 -17.08
N ILE A 229 38.02 -24.93 -17.24
CA ILE A 229 36.74 -25.63 -17.08
C ILE A 229 36.36 -25.64 -15.60
N GLY A 230 37.27 -26.01 -14.68
CA GLY A 230 37.02 -26.07 -13.24
C GLY A 230 36.62 -24.75 -12.55
N LYS A 231 36.78 -23.61 -13.22
CA LYS A 231 36.38 -22.27 -12.74
C LYS A 231 34.95 -21.87 -13.14
N ILE A 232 34.27 -22.68 -13.94
CA ILE A 232 32.91 -22.40 -14.40
C ILE A 232 31.94 -22.96 -13.37
N GLU A 233 31.28 -22.09 -12.63
CA GLU A 233 30.19 -22.45 -11.72
C GLU A 233 28.85 -22.42 -12.49
N LEU A 234 28.32 -23.59 -12.85
CA LEU A 234 27.12 -23.71 -13.67
C LEU A 234 25.86 -23.62 -12.79
N GLY A 235 25.09 -22.54 -12.97
CA GLY A 235 23.85 -22.34 -12.23
C GLY A 235 23.98 -21.45 -10.99
N THR A 236 25.15 -20.84 -10.79
CA THR A 236 25.32 -19.70 -9.87
C THR A 236 24.50 -18.52 -10.39
N VAL A 237 23.56 -18.04 -9.58
CA VAL A 237 22.75 -16.85 -9.85
C VAL A 237 23.03 -15.86 -8.73
N GLU A 238 23.75 -14.80 -9.05
CA GLU A 238 24.08 -13.71 -8.12
C GLU A 238 23.33 -12.44 -8.52
N PRO A 239 22.08 -12.28 -8.08
CA PRO A 239 21.27 -11.12 -8.44
C PRO A 239 21.80 -9.82 -7.83
N ASP A 240 22.69 -9.91 -6.83
CA ASP A 240 23.22 -8.77 -6.08
C ASP A 240 24.55 -8.24 -6.64
N ILE A 241 25.17 -8.92 -7.61
CA ILE A 241 26.44 -8.48 -8.21
C ILE A 241 26.17 -7.69 -9.48
N VAL A 242 26.55 -6.42 -9.44
CA VAL A 242 26.56 -5.54 -10.62
C VAL A 242 27.92 -5.71 -11.33
N PRO A 243 27.96 -5.98 -12.65
CA PRO A 243 29.22 -6.06 -13.38
C PRO A 243 30.04 -4.78 -13.20
N ALA A 244 31.36 -4.91 -13.03
CA ALA A 244 32.24 -3.76 -12.78
C ALA A 244 32.13 -2.67 -13.86
N ASP A 245 31.88 -3.06 -15.11
CA ASP A 245 31.63 -2.17 -16.26
C ASP A 245 30.32 -1.35 -16.18
N LYS A 246 29.41 -1.72 -15.25
CA LYS A 246 28.15 -1.01 -14.98
C LYS A 246 28.23 -0.11 -13.74
N LEU A 247 29.33 -0.16 -12.99
CA LEU A 247 29.57 0.75 -11.88
C LEU A 247 30.17 2.04 -12.44
N ALA A 248 29.38 3.11 -12.50
CA ALA A 248 29.92 4.44 -12.78
C ALA A 248 30.85 4.84 -11.62
N GLU A 249 32.04 5.37 -11.94
CA GLU A 249 32.88 6.05 -10.95
C GLU A 249 32.08 7.23 -10.39
N TYR A 250 31.74 7.16 -9.11
CA TYR A 250 31.15 8.30 -8.42
C TYR A 250 32.26 9.35 -8.26
N PRO A 251 32.11 10.58 -8.81
CA PRO A 251 33.01 11.65 -8.47
C PRO A 251 32.80 11.95 -6.98
N VAL A 252 33.79 11.58 -6.19
CA VAL A 252 33.89 11.95 -4.77
C VAL A 252 33.91 13.48 -4.74
N ARG A 253 32.87 14.10 -4.17
CA ARG A 253 32.85 15.53 -3.86
C ARG A 253 33.33 15.77 -2.44
#